data_AF-A0A7S3JC83-F1
#
_entry.id   AF-A0A7S3JC83-F1
#
_cell.length_a   1.000
_cell.length_b   1.000
_cell.length_c   1.000
_cell.angle_alpha   90.00
_cell.angle_beta   90.00
_cell.angle_gamma   90.00
#
_symmetry.space_group_name_H-M   'P 1'
#
loop_
_entity.id
_entity.type
_entity.pdbx_description
1 polymer ?
#
loop_
_entity_poly.entity_id
_entity_poly.type
_entity_poly.pdbx_seq_one_letter_code
_entity_poly.pdbx_strand_id
1 'polypeptide(L)'
;KSRTSLEKKTMDYAFLSEITEGNELDLREYTNKVKDELRSLEEYCITDYLAVNKDVAILYEELGRSNEILDRIEGIVTKFQTKLGNIADDVSKLQEKSKKYTISLNNRRELEKELHDFLDGILLSPQLVKDLIQNDVDLKYLDKLEEFNKILLNVADVSKTTPNSKAITDVISEVEKLTIQVCHKIRNFLLTKFYSLHKDKTNFQIVQQNMMIRYKTLNLFLRSHSQEKYIE
;
A
#
# COMPACT_ATOMS: atom_id res chain seq x y z
N LYS A 1 -20.59 35.63 53.26
CA LYS A 1 -21.23 36.80 53.91
C LYS A 1 -21.63 36.50 55.36
N SER A 2 -20.83 35.72 56.11
CA SER A 2 -21.19 35.22 57.45
C SER A 2 -20.11 35.46 58.51
N ARG A 3 -19.12 36.32 58.21
CA ARG A 3 -18.04 36.67 59.15
C ARG A 3 -18.34 37.88 60.03
N THR A 4 -19.47 38.56 59.80
CA THR A 4 -19.83 39.83 60.46
C THR A 4 -20.77 39.68 61.66
N SER A 5 -21.18 38.47 62.03
CA SER A 5 -22.10 38.25 63.16
C SER A 5 -21.40 37.80 64.45
N LEU A 6 -20.07 37.60 64.43
CA LEU A 6 -19.30 37.19 65.62
C LEU A 6 -18.64 38.34 66.40
N GLU A 7 -18.71 39.59 65.91
CA GLU A 7 -18.00 40.72 66.53
C GLU A 7 -18.88 41.69 67.34
N LYS A 8 -20.15 41.34 67.60
CA LYS A 8 -21.02 42.14 68.47
C LYS A 8 -21.74 41.28 69.52
N LYS A 9 -20.95 40.67 70.38
CA LYS A 9 -21.36 40.41 71.76
C LYS A 9 -20.17 40.69 72.67
N THR A 10 -19.79 41.97 72.71
CA THR A 10 -19.11 42.53 73.88
C THR A 10 -19.95 42.10 75.08
N MET A 11 -19.44 41.13 75.83
CA MET A 11 -20.02 40.62 77.05
C MET A 11 -20.28 41.81 77.97
N ASP A 12 -21.55 42.16 78.12
CA ASP A 12 -22.01 43.21 79.01
C ASP A 12 -21.86 42.67 80.44
N TYR A 13 -20.72 42.97 81.07
CA TYR A 13 -20.38 42.51 82.43
C TYR A 13 -21.12 43.32 83.52
N ALA A 14 -22.27 43.90 83.21
CA ALA A 14 -23.15 44.59 84.17
C ALA A 14 -23.56 43.68 85.35
N PHE A 15 -23.62 42.37 85.12
CA PHE A 15 -23.95 41.36 86.13
C PHE A 15 -22.87 41.19 87.22
N LEU A 16 -21.59 41.40 86.90
CA LEU A 16 -20.52 41.29 87.91
C LEU A 16 -20.56 42.44 88.92
N SER A 17 -21.11 43.61 88.56
CA SER A 17 -21.28 44.72 89.51
C SER A 17 -22.51 44.56 90.41
N GLU A 18 -23.54 43.87 89.94
CA GLU A 18 -24.78 43.65 90.70
C GLU A 18 -24.64 42.52 91.75
N ILE A 19 -23.72 41.57 91.53
CA ILE A 19 -23.34 40.54 92.52
C ILE A 19 -22.57 41.14 93.70
N THR A 20 -21.80 42.22 93.48
CA THR A 20 -20.99 42.85 94.52
C THR A 20 -21.79 43.75 95.46
N GLU A 21 -23.01 44.13 95.10
CA GLU A 21 -23.88 45.01 95.88
C GLU A 21 -25.04 44.23 96.52
N GLY A 22 -24.71 43.37 97.48
CA GLY A 22 -25.46 43.22 98.74
C GLY A 22 -26.93 42.78 98.72
N ASN A 23 -27.49 42.30 97.61
CA ASN A 23 -28.83 41.70 97.60
C ASN A 23 -28.72 40.17 97.49
N GLU A 24 -29.45 39.45 98.35
CA GLU A 24 -29.78 38.03 98.16
C GLU A 24 -30.63 37.89 96.88
N LEU A 25 -30.01 38.08 95.72
CA LEU A 25 -30.55 37.65 94.45
C LEU A 25 -30.56 36.12 94.48
N ASP A 26 -31.75 35.55 94.41
CA ASP A 26 -31.96 34.11 94.46
C ASP A 26 -31.19 33.47 93.29
N LEU A 27 -29.99 32.97 93.58
CA LEU A 27 -29.05 32.39 92.62
C LEU A 27 -29.71 31.28 91.79
N ARG A 28 -30.79 30.68 92.33
CA ARG A 28 -31.63 29.69 91.67
C ARG A 28 -32.48 30.28 90.55
N GLU A 29 -33.08 31.46 90.73
CA GLU A 29 -33.85 32.12 89.67
C GLU A 29 -32.96 32.51 88.49
N TYR A 30 -31.76 33.02 88.77
CA TYR A 30 -30.79 33.35 87.71
C TYR A 30 -30.24 32.10 87.03
N THR A 31 -29.95 31.03 87.78
CA THR A 31 -29.55 29.74 87.20
C THR A 31 -30.66 29.18 86.30
N ASN A 32 -31.93 29.35 86.69
CA ASN A 32 -33.06 28.97 85.85
C ASN A 32 -33.15 29.84 84.60
N LYS A 33 -32.96 31.16 84.72
CA LYS A 33 -32.96 32.09 83.56
C LYS A 33 -31.83 31.77 82.58
N VAL A 34 -30.60 31.54 83.06
CA VAL A 34 -29.47 31.14 82.21
C VAL A 34 -29.73 29.79 81.56
N LYS A 35 -30.34 28.84 82.29
CA LYS A 35 -30.72 27.54 81.74
C LYS A 35 -31.79 27.66 80.66
N ASP A 36 -32.77 28.55 80.82
CA ASP A 36 -33.80 28.82 79.83
C ASP A 36 -33.23 29.54 78.60
N GLU A 37 -32.31 30.50 78.79
CA GLU A 37 -31.57 31.13 77.70
C GLU A 37 -30.70 30.11 76.95
N LEU A 38 -29.99 29.22 77.67
CA LEU A 38 -29.18 28.16 77.07
C LEU A 38 -30.06 27.21 76.25
N ARG A 39 -31.21 26.82 76.78
CA ARG A 39 -32.17 25.95 76.09
C ARG A 39 -32.74 26.62 74.85
N SER A 40 -33.04 27.91 74.92
CA SER A 40 -33.50 28.68 73.76
C SER A 40 -32.42 28.80 72.68
N LEU A 41 -31.15 28.94 73.08
CA LEU A 41 -30.01 28.97 72.17
C LEU A 41 -29.73 27.60 71.55
N GLU A 42 -29.84 26.53 72.32
CA GLU A 42 -29.73 25.16 71.82
C GLU A 42 -30.82 24.88 70.78
N GLU A 43 -32.07 25.24 71.08
CA GLU A 43 -33.19 25.09 70.15
C GLU A 43 -32.97 25.92 68.88
N TYR A 44 -32.49 27.16 69.01
CA TYR A 44 -32.10 28.00 67.88
C TYR A 44 -30.98 27.37 67.04
N CYS A 45 -29.89 26.90 67.65
CA CYS A 45 -28.77 26.27 66.95
C CYS A 45 -29.19 24.97 66.24
N ILE A 46 -30.06 24.17 66.86
CA ILE A 46 -30.62 22.97 66.22
C ILE A 46 -31.46 23.37 65.01
N THR A 47 -32.31 24.40 65.13
CA THR A 47 -33.13 24.87 64.01
C THR A 47 -32.29 25.44 62.86
N ASP A 48 -31.24 26.20 63.16
CA ASP A 48 -30.31 26.76 62.17
C ASP A 48 -29.50 25.65 61.48
N TYR A 49 -29.00 24.69 62.25
CA TYR A 49 -28.32 23.52 61.69
C TYR A 49 -29.23 22.69 60.78
N LEU A 50 -30.48 22.46 61.20
CA LEU A 50 -31.47 21.76 60.38
C LEU A 50 -31.87 22.54 59.12
N ALA A 51 -31.84 23.87 59.16
CA ALA A 51 -32.07 24.71 57.98
C ALA A 51 -30.92 24.55 56.97
N VAL A 52 -29.67 24.67 57.42
CA VAL A 52 -28.48 24.53 56.57
C VAL A 52 -28.34 23.10 56.02
N ASN A 53 -28.74 22.08 56.80
CA ASN A 53 -28.68 20.68 56.36
C ASN A 53 -29.50 20.42 55.09
N LYS A 54 -30.65 21.10 54.93
CA LYS A 54 -31.49 20.96 53.73
C LYS A 54 -30.80 21.50 52.47
N ASP A 55 -30.16 22.66 52.57
CA ASP A 55 -29.41 23.24 51.45
C ASP A 55 -28.20 22.37 51.08
N VAL A 56 -27.51 21.82 52.08
CA VAL A 56 -26.41 20.87 51.88
C VAL A 56 -26.91 19.58 51.20
N ALA A 57 -28.08 19.07 51.60
CA ALA A 57 -28.66 17.88 50.99
C ALA A 57 -29.01 18.10 49.50
N ILE A 58 -29.56 19.28 49.15
CA ILE A 58 -29.85 19.65 47.76
C ILE A 58 -28.55 19.73 46.94
N LEU A 59 -27.49 20.32 47.51
CA LEU A 59 -26.18 20.38 46.85
C LEU A 59 -25.57 18.99 46.63
N TYR A 60 -25.74 18.06 47.57
CA TYR A 60 -25.31 16.67 47.39
C TYR A 60 -26.11 15.98 46.28
N GLU A 61 -27.41 16.24 46.17
CA GLU A 61 -28.23 15.70 45.09
C GLU A 61 -27.80 16.28 43.72
N GLU A 62 -27.54 17.58 43.65
CA GLU A 62 -27.06 18.25 42.44
C GLU A 62 -25.64 17.78 42.04
N LEU A 63 -24.75 17.59 43.02
CA LEU A 63 -23.44 17.00 42.80
C LEU A 63 -23.55 15.56 42.28
N GLY A 64 -24.48 14.77 42.83
CA GLY A 64 -24.79 13.43 42.35
C GLY A 64 -25.24 13.44 40.89
N ARG A 65 -26.17 14.32 40.53
CA ARG A 65 -26.62 14.50 39.13
C ARG A 65 -25.50 14.93 38.20
N SER A 66 -24.63 15.84 38.65
CA SER A 66 -23.45 16.27 37.88
C SER A 66 -22.50 15.10 37.64
N ASN A 67 -22.28 14.27 38.66
CA ASN A 67 -21.43 13.08 38.54
C ASN A 67 -22.03 12.04 37.57
N GLU A 68 -23.35 11.82 37.61
CA GLU A 68 -24.02 10.95 36.62
C GLU A 68 -23.85 11.47 35.18
N ILE A 69 -23.87 12.79 34.99
CA ILE A 69 -23.62 13.40 33.67
C ILE A 69 -22.17 13.18 33.25
N LEU A 70 -21.22 13.37 34.17
CA LEU A 70 -19.80 13.12 33.93
C LEU A 70 -19.53 11.65 33.58
N ASP A 71 -20.13 10.70 34.30
CA ASP A 71 -20.03 9.26 34.02
C ASP A 71 -20.55 8.92 32.62
N ARG A 72 -21.64 9.57 32.18
CA ARG A 72 -22.17 9.41 30.81
C ARG A 72 -21.21 9.96 29.77
N ILE A 73 -20.63 11.14 30.01
CA ILE A 73 -19.65 11.75 29.11
C ILE A 73 -18.41 10.87 29.02
N GLU A 74 -17.90 10.38 30.15
CA GLU A 74 -16.78 9.45 30.20
C GLU A 74 -17.10 8.20 29.38
N GLY A 75 -18.24 7.56 29.62
CA GLY A 75 -18.66 6.38 28.85
C GLY A 75 -18.76 6.63 27.34
N ILE A 76 -19.17 7.83 26.92
CA ILE A 76 -19.18 8.23 25.51
C ILE A 76 -17.75 8.40 24.99
N VAL A 77 -16.89 9.11 25.72
CA VAL A 77 -15.49 9.36 25.33
C VAL A 77 -14.71 8.05 25.22
N THR A 78 -14.85 7.12 26.17
CA THR A 78 -14.21 5.81 26.11
C THR A 78 -14.68 5.00 24.91
N LYS A 79 -15.98 5.05 24.57
CA LYS A 79 -16.52 4.42 23.36
C LYS A 79 -15.98 5.06 22.09
N PHE A 80 -15.81 6.38 22.05
CA PHE A 80 -15.19 7.06 20.91
C PHE A 80 -13.71 6.69 20.77
N GLN A 81 -12.96 6.69 21.88
CA GLN A 81 -11.54 6.31 21.89
C GLN A 81 -11.34 4.88 21.38
N THR A 82 -12.14 3.93 21.87
CA THR A 82 -12.08 2.52 21.43
C THR A 82 -12.45 2.37 19.96
N LYS A 83 -13.50 3.05 19.48
CA LYS A 83 -13.86 3.05 18.06
C LYS A 83 -12.77 3.66 17.18
N LEU A 84 -12.17 4.78 17.59
CA LEU A 84 -11.07 5.40 16.86
C LEU A 84 -9.83 4.50 16.84
N GLY A 85 -9.54 3.83 17.95
CA GLY A 85 -8.47 2.84 18.03
C GLY A 85 -8.67 1.69 17.04
N ASN A 86 -9.89 1.13 16.99
CA ASN A 86 -10.23 0.06 16.05
C ASN A 86 -10.15 0.53 14.59
N ILE A 87 -10.68 1.72 14.28
CA ILE A 87 -10.61 2.29 12.93
C ILE A 87 -9.15 2.54 12.54
N ALA A 88 -8.32 3.06 13.44
CA ALA A 88 -6.90 3.28 13.17
C ALA A 88 -6.15 1.96 12.90
N ASP A 89 -6.46 0.90 13.66
CA ASP A 89 -5.91 -0.44 13.43
C ASP A 89 -6.37 -1.02 12.08
N ASP A 90 -7.65 -0.89 11.74
CA ASP A 90 -8.18 -1.35 10.46
C ASP A 90 -7.58 -0.59 9.27
N VAL A 91 -7.41 0.74 9.39
CA VAL A 91 -6.71 1.55 8.40
C VAL A 91 -5.25 1.11 8.26
N SER A 92 -4.57 0.84 9.37
CA SER A 92 -3.18 0.36 9.36
C SER A 92 -3.06 -1.00 8.67
N LYS A 93 -3.97 -1.95 8.97
CA LYS A 93 -4.04 -3.25 8.29
C LYS A 93 -4.31 -3.10 6.79
N LEU A 94 -5.21 -2.18 6.41
CA LEU A 94 -5.52 -1.94 5.00
C LEU A 94 -4.32 -1.33 4.26
N GLN A 95 -3.61 -0.40 4.88
CA GLN A 95 -2.37 0.18 4.35
C GLN A 95 -1.28 -0.88 4.18
N GLU A 96 -1.11 -1.77 5.16
CA GLU A 96 -0.14 -2.87 5.07
C GLU A 96 -0.49 -3.82 3.91
N LYS A 97 -1.77 -4.20 3.77
CA LYS A 97 -2.26 -5.01 2.64
C LYS A 97 -2.04 -4.31 1.31
N SER A 98 -2.37 -3.03 1.22
CA SER A 98 -2.17 -2.22 0.01
C SER A 98 -0.69 -2.21 -0.40
N LYS A 99 0.22 -1.98 0.56
CA LYS A 99 1.67 -2.04 0.31
C LYS A 99 2.11 -3.42 -0.19
N LYS A 100 1.64 -4.51 0.42
CA LYS A 100 1.91 -5.88 -0.03
C LYS A 100 1.43 -6.13 -1.46
N TYR A 101 0.22 -5.67 -1.80
CA TYR A 101 -0.31 -5.79 -3.15
C TYR A 101 0.47 -4.98 -4.18
N THR A 102 0.87 -3.75 -3.84
CA THR A 102 1.71 -2.93 -4.73
C THR A 102 3.04 -3.61 -5.02
N ILE A 103 3.70 -4.18 -4.01
CA ILE A 103 4.94 -4.93 -4.21
C ILE A 103 4.69 -6.16 -5.08
N SER A 104 3.66 -6.95 -4.77
CA SER A 104 3.32 -8.15 -5.55
C SER A 104 2.98 -7.82 -7.01
N LEU A 105 2.31 -6.70 -7.26
CA LEU A 105 1.99 -6.23 -8.59
C LEU A 105 3.26 -5.81 -9.35
N ASN A 106 4.14 -5.04 -8.71
CA ASN A 106 5.40 -4.62 -9.34
C ASN A 106 6.27 -5.82 -9.71
N ASN A 107 6.44 -6.77 -8.79
CA ASN A 107 7.20 -7.99 -9.06
C ASN A 107 6.59 -8.79 -10.22
N ARG A 108 5.26 -8.86 -10.30
CA ARG A 108 4.57 -9.53 -11.42
C ARG A 108 4.78 -8.81 -12.75
N ARG A 109 4.75 -7.47 -12.76
CA ARG A 109 4.98 -6.68 -13.97
C ARG A 109 6.42 -6.77 -14.45
N GLU A 110 7.37 -6.81 -13.53
CA GLU A 110 8.79 -7.00 -13.83
C GLU A 110 9.04 -8.39 -14.42
N LEU A 111 8.49 -9.43 -13.79
CA LEU A 111 8.53 -10.80 -14.31
C LEU A 111 7.84 -10.92 -15.68
N GLU A 112 6.67 -10.30 -15.84
CA GLU A 112 5.94 -10.28 -17.12
C GLU A 112 6.77 -9.64 -18.21
N LYS A 113 7.46 -8.54 -17.91
CA LYS A 113 8.36 -7.88 -18.86
C LYS A 113 9.54 -8.77 -19.23
N GLU A 114 10.24 -9.35 -18.25
CA GLU A 114 11.35 -10.27 -18.52
C GLU A 114 10.91 -11.50 -19.33
N LEU A 115 9.74 -12.05 -19.01
CA LEU A 115 9.19 -13.20 -19.72
C LEU A 115 8.73 -12.83 -21.14
N HIS A 116 8.18 -11.63 -21.34
CA HIS A 116 7.82 -11.14 -22.66
C HIS A 116 9.06 -10.91 -23.52
N ASP A 117 10.09 -10.24 -23.00
CA ASP A 117 11.36 -10.01 -23.70
C ASP A 117 12.03 -11.35 -24.08
N PHE A 118 11.96 -12.34 -23.18
CA PHE A 118 12.44 -13.70 -23.45
C PHE A 118 11.62 -14.42 -24.53
N LEU A 119 10.29 -14.35 -24.45
CA LEU A 119 9.40 -14.99 -25.43
C LEU A 119 9.56 -14.34 -26.81
N ASP A 120 9.60 -13.03 -26.91
CA ASP A 120 9.78 -12.32 -28.17
C ASP A 120 11.12 -12.68 -28.84
N GLY A 121 12.15 -12.98 -28.04
CA GLY A 121 13.45 -13.43 -28.55
C GLY A 121 13.45 -14.83 -29.17
N ILE A 122 12.48 -15.69 -28.82
CA ILE A 122 12.43 -17.11 -29.19
C ILE A 122 11.22 -17.44 -30.09
N LEU A 123 10.16 -16.64 -30.01
CA LEU A 123 8.90 -16.90 -30.68
C LEU A 123 9.02 -16.70 -32.19
N LEU A 124 8.72 -17.77 -32.92
CA LEU A 124 8.54 -17.72 -34.37
C LEU A 124 7.12 -17.29 -34.72
N SER A 125 6.96 -16.05 -35.17
CA SER A 125 5.66 -15.58 -35.67
C SER A 125 5.22 -16.41 -36.88
N PRO A 126 3.99 -16.96 -36.92
CA PRO A 126 3.50 -17.75 -38.06
C PRO A 126 3.50 -16.96 -39.38
N GLN A 127 3.39 -15.62 -39.30
CA GLN A 127 3.50 -14.75 -40.46
C GLN A 127 4.94 -14.72 -40.99
N LEU A 128 5.94 -14.62 -40.10
CA LEU A 128 7.35 -14.66 -40.47
C LEU A 128 7.69 -15.99 -41.16
N VAL A 129 7.20 -17.12 -40.63
CA VAL A 129 7.40 -18.44 -41.24
C VAL A 129 6.80 -18.50 -42.65
N LYS A 130 5.53 -18.06 -42.82
CA LYS A 130 4.89 -18.02 -44.14
C LYS A 130 5.63 -17.13 -45.11
N ASP A 131 6.07 -15.96 -44.64
CA ASP A 131 6.77 -15.00 -45.49
C ASP A 131 8.13 -15.53 -45.95
N LEU A 132 8.85 -16.21 -45.08
CA LEU A 132 10.13 -16.85 -45.41
C LEU A 132 9.96 -17.99 -46.41
N ILE A 133 8.89 -18.78 -46.29
CA ILE A 133 8.66 -19.93 -47.17
C ILE A 133 8.02 -19.52 -48.51
N GLN A 134 7.02 -18.65 -48.52
CA GLN A 134 6.15 -18.41 -49.69
C GLN A 134 6.51 -17.18 -50.53
N ASN A 135 7.05 -16.09 -49.94
CA ASN A 135 7.26 -14.85 -50.69
C ASN A 135 8.56 -14.85 -51.51
N ASP A 136 8.62 -14.07 -52.58
CA ASP A 136 9.85 -13.89 -53.36
C ASP A 136 10.98 -13.19 -52.57
N VAL A 137 12.22 -13.44 -52.99
CA VAL A 137 13.44 -12.93 -52.33
C VAL A 137 13.69 -11.47 -52.74
N ASP A 138 12.93 -10.57 -52.15
CA ASP A 138 13.01 -9.11 -52.32
C ASP A 138 13.81 -8.41 -51.21
N LEU A 139 13.97 -7.08 -51.28
CA LEU A 139 14.59 -6.30 -50.21
C LEU A 139 13.86 -6.47 -48.87
N LYS A 140 12.53 -6.55 -48.88
CA LYS A 140 11.71 -6.83 -47.67
C LYS A 140 11.96 -8.22 -47.07
N TYR A 141 12.44 -9.17 -47.89
CA TYR A 141 12.82 -10.49 -47.41
C TYR A 141 14.13 -10.43 -46.63
N LEU A 142 15.04 -9.51 -46.98
CA LEU A 142 16.29 -9.33 -46.24
C LEU A 142 16.05 -8.88 -44.80
N ASP A 143 15.11 -7.95 -44.60
CA ASP A 143 14.74 -7.47 -43.27
C ASP A 143 14.18 -8.62 -42.41
N LYS A 144 13.30 -9.45 -42.99
CA LYS A 144 12.73 -10.64 -42.35
C LYS A 144 13.78 -11.72 -42.07
N LEU A 145 14.76 -11.86 -42.96
CA LEU A 145 15.87 -12.79 -42.76
C LEU A 145 16.79 -12.33 -41.63
N GLU A 146 16.99 -11.03 -41.47
CA GLU A 146 17.76 -10.48 -40.35
C GLU A 146 17.03 -10.70 -39.02
N GLU A 147 15.70 -10.51 -38.99
CA GLU A 147 14.86 -10.86 -37.84
C GLU A 147 14.97 -12.34 -37.47
N PHE A 148 14.85 -13.23 -38.46
CA PHE A 148 15.03 -14.66 -38.26
C PHE A 148 16.44 -15.03 -37.76
N ASN A 149 17.48 -14.35 -38.28
CA ASN A 149 18.85 -14.53 -37.82
C ASN A 149 19.05 -14.12 -36.36
N LYS A 150 18.36 -13.08 -35.87
CA LYS A 150 18.38 -12.69 -34.45
C LYS A 150 17.74 -13.77 -33.57
N ILE A 151 16.60 -14.31 -34.00
CA ILE A 151 15.92 -15.42 -33.31
C ILE A 151 16.84 -16.66 -33.24
N LEU A 152 17.53 -16.98 -34.34
CA LEU A 152 18.49 -18.09 -34.38
C LEU A 152 19.62 -17.95 -33.35
N LEU A 153 20.20 -16.75 -33.21
CA LEU A 153 21.24 -16.49 -32.22
C LEU A 153 20.70 -16.61 -30.79
N ASN A 154 19.52 -16.05 -30.53
CA ASN A 154 18.88 -16.14 -29.21
C ASN A 154 18.58 -17.60 -28.82
N VAL A 155 18.03 -18.39 -29.74
CA VAL A 155 17.76 -19.82 -29.52
C VAL A 155 19.06 -20.59 -29.25
N ALA A 156 20.14 -20.27 -29.97
CA ALA A 156 21.45 -20.87 -29.74
C ALA A 156 22.00 -20.55 -28.33
N ASP A 157 21.82 -19.33 -27.82
CA ASP A 157 22.26 -18.96 -26.48
C ASP A 157 21.39 -19.56 -25.36
N VAL A 158 20.08 -19.65 -25.61
CA VAL A 158 19.12 -20.27 -24.70
C VAL A 158 19.36 -21.78 -24.60
N SER A 159 19.73 -22.44 -25.70
CA SER A 159 20.08 -23.87 -25.69
C SER A 159 21.26 -24.19 -24.76
N LYS A 160 22.26 -23.30 -24.68
CA LYS A 160 23.41 -23.43 -23.77
C LYS A 160 23.00 -23.21 -22.32
N THR A 161 22.07 -22.28 -22.08
CA THR A 161 21.68 -21.86 -20.73
C THR A 161 20.66 -22.80 -20.09
N THR A 162 19.79 -23.43 -20.89
CA THR A 162 18.73 -24.32 -20.38
C THR A 162 18.53 -25.56 -21.28
N PRO A 163 19.47 -26.52 -21.21
CA PRO A 163 19.46 -27.68 -22.11
C PRO A 163 18.34 -28.70 -21.83
N ASN A 164 17.73 -28.69 -20.63
CA ASN A 164 16.80 -29.74 -20.18
C ASN A 164 15.30 -29.38 -20.30
N SER A 165 14.94 -28.30 -20.98
CA SER A 165 13.54 -27.92 -21.17
C SER A 165 12.96 -28.49 -22.47
N LYS A 166 11.85 -29.24 -22.37
CA LYS A 166 11.14 -29.80 -23.53
C LYS A 166 10.64 -28.72 -24.50
N ALA A 167 10.19 -27.59 -23.97
CA ALA A 167 9.72 -26.48 -24.82
C ALA A 167 10.85 -25.90 -25.68
N ILE A 168 12.06 -25.81 -25.14
CA ILE A 168 13.22 -25.31 -25.87
C ILE A 168 13.65 -26.31 -26.94
N THR A 169 13.65 -27.62 -26.64
CA THR A 169 13.97 -28.64 -27.65
C THR A 169 12.97 -28.67 -28.81
N ASP A 170 11.69 -28.44 -28.54
CA ASP A 170 10.66 -28.36 -29.59
C ASP A 170 10.87 -27.13 -30.49
N VAL A 171 11.16 -25.97 -29.89
CA VAL A 171 11.44 -24.75 -30.65
C VAL A 171 12.72 -24.90 -31.48
N ILE A 172 13.80 -25.45 -30.93
CA ILE A 172 15.05 -25.72 -31.67
C ILE A 172 14.75 -26.59 -32.90
N SER A 173 13.98 -27.67 -32.74
CA SER A 173 13.61 -28.56 -33.84
C SER A 173 12.86 -27.82 -34.96
N GLU A 174 11.90 -26.96 -34.62
CA GLU A 174 11.16 -26.18 -35.62
C GLU A 174 12.01 -25.08 -36.28
N VAL A 175 12.83 -24.37 -35.50
CA VAL A 175 13.79 -23.36 -35.99
C VAL A 175 14.74 -24.00 -36.99
N GLU A 176 15.30 -25.17 -36.67
CA GLU A 176 16.22 -25.89 -37.54
C GLU A 176 15.58 -26.34 -38.87
N LYS A 177 14.33 -26.84 -38.82
CA LYS A 177 13.57 -27.20 -40.02
C LYS A 177 13.37 -25.98 -40.91
N LEU A 178 13.01 -24.84 -40.32
CA LEU A 178 12.84 -23.59 -41.06
C LEU A 178 14.15 -23.12 -41.66
N THR A 179 15.26 -23.20 -40.92
CA THR A 179 16.60 -22.85 -41.42
C THR A 179 16.97 -23.66 -42.65
N ILE A 180 16.71 -24.98 -42.65
CA ILE A 180 16.97 -25.83 -43.84
C ILE A 180 16.15 -25.33 -45.04
N GLN A 181 14.86 -25.07 -44.86
CA GLN A 181 13.99 -24.61 -45.96
C GLN A 181 14.41 -23.24 -46.49
N VAL A 182 14.75 -22.32 -45.60
CA VAL A 182 15.23 -20.97 -45.93
C VAL A 182 16.57 -21.05 -46.68
N CYS A 183 17.52 -21.85 -46.20
CA CYS A 183 18.79 -22.08 -46.87
C CYS A 183 18.59 -22.66 -48.27
N HIS A 184 17.71 -23.64 -48.43
CA HIS A 184 17.40 -24.23 -49.73
C HIS A 184 16.79 -23.20 -50.70
N LYS A 185 15.86 -22.37 -50.22
CA LYS A 185 15.25 -21.29 -51.01
C LYS A 185 16.26 -20.24 -51.44
N ILE A 186 17.11 -19.76 -50.52
CA ILE A 186 18.16 -18.78 -50.83
C ILE A 186 19.15 -19.38 -51.83
N ARG A 187 19.57 -20.64 -51.64
CA ARG A 187 20.44 -21.35 -52.58
C ARG A 187 19.82 -21.42 -53.97
N ASN A 188 18.56 -21.84 -54.08
CA ASN A 188 17.86 -21.94 -55.37
C ASN A 188 17.74 -20.57 -56.04
N PHE A 189 17.39 -19.53 -55.29
CA PHE A 189 17.36 -18.17 -55.82
C PHE A 189 18.72 -17.74 -56.37
N LEU A 190 19.79 -17.93 -55.60
CA LEU A 190 21.15 -17.60 -56.05
C LEU A 190 21.54 -18.42 -57.29
N LEU A 191 21.26 -19.72 -57.31
CA LEU A 191 21.53 -20.59 -58.47
C LEU A 191 20.76 -20.15 -59.70
N THR A 192 19.46 -19.85 -59.60
CA THR A 192 18.68 -19.32 -60.74
C THR A 192 19.29 -18.02 -61.26
N LYS A 193 19.79 -17.14 -60.39
CA LYS A 193 20.49 -15.92 -60.79
C LYS A 193 21.86 -16.23 -61.43
N PHE A 194 22.62 -17.20 -60.92
CA PHE A 194 23.85 -17.67 -61.56
C PHE A 194 23.60 -18.27 -62.94
N TYR A 195 22.54 -19.06 -63.13
CA TYR A 195 22.16 -19.56 -64.45
C TYR A 195 21.74 -18.44 -65.40
N SER A 196 21.13 -17.36 -64.89
CA SER A 196 20.81 -16.19 -65.72
C SER A 196 22.06 -15.46 -66.23
N LEU A 197 23.18 -15.53 -65.50
CA LEU A 197 24.48 -14.98 -65.93
C LEU A 197 25.12 -15.80 -67.05
N HIS A 198 24.78 -17.09 -67.17
CA HIS A 198 25.27 -17.98 -68.24
C HIS A 198 24.55 -17.77 -69.58
N LYS A 199 23.50 -16.93 -69.65
CA LYS A 199 22.82 -16.63 -70.92
C LYS A 199 23.65 -15.67 -71.76
N ASP A 200 23.74 -15.94 -73.05
CA ASP A 200 24.45 -15.08 -74.01
C ASP A 200 23.85 -13.66 -74.03
N LYS A 201 24.72 -12.65 -74.14
CA LYS A 201 24.42 -11.19 -74.16
C LYS A 201 24.01 -10.57 -72.81
N THR A 202 24.32 -11.18 -71.68
CA THR A 202 24.03 -10.60 -70.35
C THR A 202 25.08 -9.55 -69.94
N ASN A 203 24.66 -8.35 -69.56
CA ASN A 203 25.57 -7.32 -69.04
C ASN A 203 26.00 -7.67 -67.60
N PHE A 204 27.16 -8.31 -67.48
CA PHE A 204 27.73 -8.80 -66.23
C PHE A 204 27.91 -7.68 -65.18
N GLN A 205 28.29 -6.48 -65.60
CA GLN A 205 28.53 -5.33 -64.71
C GLN A 205 27.23 -4.87 -64.03
N ILE A 206 26.13 -4.79 -64.78
CA ILE A 206 24.82 -4.38 -64.27
C ILE A 206 24.28 -5.43 -63.28
N VAL A 207 24.48 -6.72 -63.54
CA VAL A 207 24.03 -7.80 -62.64
C VAL A 207 24.87 -7.83 -61.36
N GLN A 208 26.17 -7.58 -61.42
CA GLN A 208 27.01 -7.49 -60.22
C GLN A 208 26.63 -6.30 -59.32
N GLN A 209 26.49 -5.10 -59.87
CA GLN A 209 26.18 -3.90 -59.09
C GLN A 209 24.77 -3.89 -58.50
N ASN A 210 23.77 -4.32 -59.28
CA ASN A 210 22.38 -4.24 -58.83
C ASN A 210 21.90 -5.48 -58.06
N MET A 211 22.56 -6.64 -58.16
CA MET A 211 22.12 -7.86 -57.48
C MET A 211 23.15 -8.39 -56.47
N MET A 212 24.37 -8.73 -56.89
CA MET A 212 25.33 -9.42 -56.00
C MET A 212 25.69 -8.61 -54.75
N ILE A 213 25.90 -7.30 -54.90
CA ILE A 213 26.24 -6.42 -53.77
C ILE A 213 25.04 -6.26 -52.82
N ARG A 214 23.83 -6.14 -53.36
CA ARG A 214 22.60 -5.95 -52.58
C ARG A 214 22.21 -7.19 -51.77
N TYR A 215 22.49 -8.38 -52.30
CA TYR A 215 22.17 -9.65 -51.65
C TYR A 215 23.34 -10.25 -50.84
N LYS A 216 24.37 -9.45 -50.49
CA LYS A 216 25.50 -9.89 -49.65
C LYS A 216 25.03 -10.56 -48.35
N THR A 217 23.96 -10.03 -47.73
CA THR A 217 23.37 -10.56 -46.50
C THR A 217 22.88 -12.01 -46.66
N LEU A 218 22.37 -12.39 -47.83
CA LEU A 218 21.98 -13.77 -48.12
C LEU A 218 23.17 -14.73 -48.08
N ASN A 219 24.31 -14.29 -48.64
CA ASN A 219 25.51 -15.10 -48.71
C ASN A 219 26.19 -15.23 -47.32
N LEU A 220 26.16 -14.15 -46.53
CA LEU A 220 26.56 -14.19 -45.12
C LEU A 220 25.69 -15.14 -44.30
N PHE A 221 24.37 -15.06 -44.46
CA PHE A 221 23.43 -15.96 -43.78
C PHE A 221 23.68 -17.42 -44.14
N LEU A 222 23.84 -17.72 -45.44
CA LEU A 222 24.20 -19.06 -45.90
C LEU A 222 25.52 -19.50 -45.28
N ARG A 223 26.59 -18.69 -45.33
CA ARG A 223 27.90 -19.07 -44.76
C ARG A 223 27.80 -19.45 -43.28
N SER A 224 27.00 -18.71 -42.50
CA SER A 224 26.83 -18.96 -41.06
C SER A 224 26.00 -20.21 -40.75
N HIS A 225 25.03 -20.58 -41.60
CA HIS A 225 24.06 -21.63 -41.28
C HIS A 225 24.15 -22.86 -42.20
N SER A 226 24.90 -22.80 -43.31
CA SER A 226 25.08 -23.89 -44.26
C SER A 226 26.21 -24.85 -43.87
N GLN A 227 27.09 -24.44 -42.95
CA GLN A 227 28.29 -25.20 -42.61
C GLN A 227 28.01 -26.48 -41.80
N GLU A 228 26.81 -26.62 -41.21
CA GLU A 228 26.43 -27.82 -40.44
C GLU A 228 25.55 -28.83 -41.19
N LYS A 229 25.12 -28.56 -42.44
CA LYS A 229 24.19 -29.47 -43.15
C LYS A 229 24.60 -29.89 -44.57
N TYR A 230 25.86 -29.70 -44.94
CA TYR A 230 26.46 -30.30 -46.15
C TYR A 230 27.80 -30.98 -45.81
N ILE A 231 27.72 -32.09 -45.09
CA ILE A 231 28.70 -33.19 -45.25
C ILE A 231 27.89 -34.34 -45.86
N GLU A 232 27.76 -34.31 -47.18
CA GLU A 232 27.69 -35.56 -47.96
C GLU A 232 29.12 -35.91 -48.38
#